data_AF-A0A5C7EYB0-F1
#
_entry.id   AF-A0A5C7EYB0-F1
#
_cell.length_a   1.000
_cell.length_b   1.000
_cell.length_c   1.000
_cell.angle_alpha   90.00
_cell.angle_beta   90.00
_cell.angle_gamma   90.00
#
_symmetry.space_group_name_H-M   'P 1'
#
loop_
_entity.id
_entity.type
_entity.pdbx_description
1 polymer ?
#
loop_
_entity_poly.entity_id
_entity_poly.type
_entity_poly.pdbx_seq_one_letter_code
_entity_poly.pdbx_strand_id
1 'polypeptide(L)' 'MKNVTITLDEEVAQWARIWAAKHHTSVSRLVGEMLRRRMLEEEGYEAAMKQYLTAKPVLLKRQGKYPSRDELHERR' A
#
# COMPACT_ATOMS: atom_id res chain seq x y z
N MET A 1 6.65 -8.33 -22.42
CA MET A 1 5.92 -7.08 -22.10
C MET A 1 4.60 -7.09 -22.84
N LYS A 2 3.53 -6.54 -22.28
CA LYS A 2 2.24 -6.41 -22.97
C LYS A 2 2.05 -4.95 -23.38
N ASN A 3 1.62 -4.72 -24.61
CA ASN A 3 1.31 -3.37 -25.10
C ASN A 3 -0.14 -3.04 -24.76
N VAL A 4 -0.37 -1.81 -24.29
CA VAL A 4 -1.71 -1.30 -23.95
C VAL A 4 -1.89 0.02 -24.70
N THR A 5 -2.96 0.12 -25.46
CA THR A 5 -3.39 1.38 -26.08
C THR A 5 -4.40 2.03 -25.15
N ILE A 6 -4.15 3.30 -24.79
CA ILE A 6 -5.04 4.10 -23.94
C ILE A 6 -5.37 5.40 -24.66
N THR A 7 -6.62 5.85 -24.52
CA THR A 7 -7.04 7.17 -24.99
C THR A 7 -6.91 8.14 -23.83
N LEU A 8 -6.30 9.30 -24.08
CA LEU A 8 -6.10 10.36 -23.11
C LEU A 8 -6.58 11.68 -23.72
N ASP A 9 -7.03 12.60 -22.89
CA ASP A 9 -7.24 13.97 -23.32
C ASP A 9 -5.92 14.57 -23.83
N GLU A 10 -5.98 15.40 -24.87
CA GLU A 10 -4.78 15.95 -25.52
C GLU A 10 -3.89 16.70 -24.52
N GLU A 11 -4.50 17.50 -23.65
CA GLU A 11 -3.78 18.26 -22.61
C GLU A 11 -3.02 17.33 -21.64
N VAL A 12 -3.65 16.23 -21.24
CA VAL A 12 -3.05 15.23 -20.33
C VAL A 12 -1.91 14.50 -21.04
N ALA A 13 -2.09 14.12 -22.31
CA ALA A 13 -1.07 13.46 -23.10
C ALA A 13 0.15 14.38 -23.33
N GLN A 14 -0.07 15.68 -23.55
CA GLN A 14 1.00 16.66 -23.70
C GLN A 14 1.75 16.87 -22.37
N TRP A 15 1.02 17.05 -21.28
CA TRP A 15 1.61 17.19 -19.95
C TRP A 15 2.46 15.96 -19.59
N ALA A 16 1.94 14.75 -19.80
CA ALA A 16 2.63 13.50 -19.48
C ALA A 16 3.94 13.36 -20.27
N ARG A 17 3.94 13.75 -21.56
CA ARG A 17 5.16 13.77 -22.40
C ARG A 17 6.22 14.73 -21.84
N ILE A 18 5.83 15.96 -21.49
CA ILE A 18 6.75 16.97 -20.94
C ILE A 18 7.30 16.51 -19.60
N TRP A 19 6.43 16.00 -18.72
CA TRP A 19 6.83 15.50 -17.41
C TRP A 19 7.81 14.33 -17.54
N ALA A 20 7.49 13.35 -18.38
CA ALA A 20 8.36 12.19 -18.59
C ALA A 20 9.74 12.61 -19.11
N ALA A 21 9.80 13.55 -20.05
CA ALA A 21 11.06 14.10 -20.55
C ALA A 21 11.86 14.81 -19.45
N LYS A 22 11.23 15.65 -18.62
CA LYS A 22 11.87 16.33 -17.47
C LYS A 22 12.46 15.36 -16.46
N HIS A 23 11.83 14.19 -16.29
CA HIS A 23 12.25 13.15 -15.35
C HIS A 23 13.09 12.03 -16.01
N HIS A 24 13.58 12.23 -17.24
CA HIS A 24 14.37 11.24 -17.99
C HIS A 24 13.71 9.86 -18.06
N THR A 25 12.39 9.83 -18.18
CA THR A 25 11.59 8.60 -18.27
C THR A 25 10.67 8.62 -19.50
N SER A 26 9.94 7.53 -19.72
CA SER A 26 8.95 7.44 -20.79
C SER A 26 7.53 7.48 -20.22
N VAL A 27 6.57 7.92 -21.03
CA VAL A 27 5.14 7.93 -20.65
C VAL A 27 4.67 6.52 -20.27
N SER A 28 5.09 5.50 -21.03
CA SER A 28 4.75 4.10 -20.71
C SER A 28 5.31 3.64 -19.37
N ARG A 29 6.53 4.07 -19.00
CA ARG A 29 7.12 3.76 -17.69
C ARG A 29 6.38 4.49 -16.57
N LEU A 30 6.07 5.78 -16.75
CA LEU A 30 5.27 6.57 -15.81
C LEU A 30 3.92 5.89 -15.52
N VAL A 31 3.15 5.56 -16.58
CA VAL A 31 1.84 4.91 -16.43
C VAL A 31 1.98 3.54 -15.78
N GLY A 32 2.99 2.75 -16.17
CA GLY A 32 3.24 1.44 -15.57
C GLY A 32 3.56 1.52 -14.07
N GLU A 33 4.31 2.53 -13.64
CA GLU A 33 4.62 2.75 -12.22
C GLU A 33 3.39 3.21 -11.42
N MET A 34 2.57 4.09 -11.99
CA MET A 34 1.29 4.50 -11.38
C MET A 34 0.36 3.30 -11.17
N LEU A 35 0.21 2.46 -12.20
CA LEU A 35 -0.60 1.24 -12.11
C LEU A 35 -0.05 0.26 -11.08
N ARG A 36 1.27 0.05 -11.05
CA ARG A 36 1.90 -0.82 -10.04
C ARG A 36 1.66 -0.31 -8.63
N ARG A 37 1.82 1.00 -8.40
CA ARG A 37 1.55 1.59 -7.08
C ARG A 37 0.10 1.35 -6.67
N ARG A 38 -0.84 1.55 -7.60
CA ARG A 38 -2.27 1.30 -7.34
C ARG A 38 -2.56 -0.17 -7.02
N MET A 39 -1.98 -1.11 -7.77
CA MET A 39 -2.10 -2.53 -7.47
C MET A 39 -1.58 -2.85 -6.06
N LEU A 40 -0.42 -2.30 -5.69
CA LEU A 40 0.15 -2.53 -4.36
C LEU A 40 -0.69 -1.90 -3.24
N GLU A 41 -1.30 -0.74 -3.48
CA GLU A 41 -2.22 -0.12 -2.52
C GLU A 41 -3.47 -0.98 -2.32
N GLU A 42 -4.04 -1.54 -3.39
CA GLU A 42 -5.24 -2.38 -3.32
C GLU A 42 -4.95 -3.78 -2.76
N GLU A 43 -3.84 -4.40 -3.15
CA GLU A 43 -3.46 -5.74 -2.68
C GLU A 43 -2.80 -5.72 -1.30
N GLY A 44 -2.14 -4.62 -0.92
CA GLY A 44 -1.33 -4.54 0.28
C GLY A 44 -2.15 -4.69 1.56
N TYR A 45 -3.32 -4.05 1.63
CA TYR A 45 -4.22 -4.21 2.77
C TYR A 45 -4.75 -5.64 2.88
N GLU A 46 -5.26 -6.19 1.78
CA GLU A 46 -5.82 -7.55 1.77
C GLU A 46 -4.76 -8.61 2.12
N ALA A 47 -3.53 -8.46 1.61
CA ALA A 47 -2.42 -9.34 1.95
C ALA A 47 -2.02 -9.24 3.43
N ALA A 48 -1.92 -8.02 3.97
CA ALA A 48 -1.59 -7.78 5.38
C ALA A 48 -2.69 -8.28 6.32
N MET A 49 -3.96 -8.04 5.97
CA MET A 49 -5.13 -8.55 6.70
C MET A 49 -5.14 -10.07 6.74
N LYS A 50 -4.94 -10.73 5.59
CA LYS A 50 -4.88 -12.19 5.51
C LYS A 50 -3.73 -12.74 6.35
N GLN A 51 -2.54 -12.13 6.29
CA GLN A 51 -1.41 -12.52 7.15
C GLN A 51 -1.76 -12.38 8.64
N TYR A 52 -2.31 -11.24 9.05
CA TYR A 52 -2.68 -11.00 10.44
C TYR A 52 -3.72 -11.99 10.96
N LEU A 53 -4.78 -12.26 10.18
CA LEU A 53 -5.85 -13.18 10.59
C LEU A 53 -5.43 -14.65 10.61
N THR A 54 -4.43 -15.03 9.80
CA THR A 54 -3.88 -16.41 9.82
C THR A 54 -2.87 -16.65 10.95
N ALA A 55 -2.37 -15.58 11.57
CA ALA A 55 -1.41 -15.71 12.66
C ALA A 55 -2.07 -16.37 13.88
N LYS A 56 -1.46 -17.45 14.38
CA LYS A 56 -1.92 -18.08 15.62
C LYS A 56 -1.65 -17.13 16.80
N PRO A 57 -2.58 -17.04 17.78
CA PRO A 57 -2.36 -16.24 18.96
C PRO A 57 -1.11 -16.72 19.70
N VAL A 58 -0.23 -15.77 20.04
CA VAL A 58 0.97 -16.02 20.83
C VAL A 58 0.78 -15.44 22.23
N LEU A 59 1.28 -16.16 23.23
CA LEU A 59 1.32 -15.64 24.59
C LEU A 59 2.32 -14.48 24.65
N LEU A 60 1.82 -13.27 24.88
CA LEU A 60 2.66 -12.07 25.03
C LEU A 60 3.49 -12.11 26.32
N LYS A 61 2.98 -12.79 27.36
CA LYS A 61 3.64 -12.94 28.66
C LYS A 61 4.13 -14.37 28.85
N ARG A 62 5.40 -14.52 29.26
CA ARG A 62 6.02 -15.82 29.54
C ARG A 62 5.66 -16.38 30.93
N GLN A 63 5.42 -15.49 31.93
CA GLN A 63 5.04 -15.87 33.30
C GLN A 63 4.23 -14.74 33.98
N GLY A 64 3.35 -15.11 34.93
CA GLY A 64 2.55 -14.18 35.73
C GLY A 64 1.19 -13.82 35.10
N LYS A 65 0.23 -13.37 35.93
CA LYS A 65 -1.13 -12.99 35.49
C LYS A 65 -1.11 -11.64 34.75
N TYR A 66 -1.97 -11.45 33.75
CA TYR A 66 -2.22 -10.12 33.19
C TYR A 66 -2.98 -9.26 34.21
N PRO A 67 -2.60 -7.98 34.39
CA PRO A 67 -3.32 -7.10 35.29
C PRO A 67 -4.76 -6.93 34.81
N SER A 68 -5.68 -6.77 35.76
CA SER A 68 -7.07 -6.44 35.43
C SER A 68 -7.16 -5.01 34.90
N ARG A 69 -8.25 -4.71 34.18
CA ARG A 69 -8.52 -3.34 33.69
C ARG A 69 -8.53 -2.33 34.84
N ASP A 70 -9.08 -2.72 35.98
CA ASP A 70 -9.21 -1.85 37.16
C ASP A 70 -7.85 -1.60 37.82
N GLU A 71 -6.99 -2.61 37.90
CA GLU A 71 -5.60 -2.48 38.40
C GLU A 71 -4.75 -1.52 37.55
N LEU A 72 -5.01 -1.41 36.24
CA LEU A 72 -4.27 -0.55 35.31
C LEU A 72 -4.75 0.90 35.28
N HIS A 73 -6.03 1.13 35.57
CA HIS A 73 -6.68 2.42 35.39
C HIS A 73 -7.16 3.05 36.69
N GLU A 74 -6.78 2.49 37.84
CA GLU A 74 -7.01 3.11 39.14
C GLU A 74 -6.29 4.47 39.17
N ARG A 75 -7.06 5.53 38.90
CA ARG A 75 -6.59 6.91 39.08
C ARG A 75 -6.68 7.19 40.58
N ARG A 76 -5.53 7.25 41.25
CA ARG A 76 -5.39 7.91 42.54
C ARG A 76 -5.45 9.42 42.40
#